data_AF-A0A438HHY3-F1
#
_entry.id   AF-A0A438HHY3-F1
#
_cell.length_a   1.000
_cell.length_b   1.000
_cell.length_c   1.000
_cell.angle_alpha   90.00
_cell.angle_beta   90.00
_cell.angle_gamma   90.00
#
_symmetry.space_group_name_H-M   'P 1'
#
loop_
_entity.id
_entity.type
_entity.pdbx_description
1 polymer ?
#
loop_
_entity_poly.entity_id
_entity_poly.type
_entity_poly.pdbx_seq_one_letter_code
_entity_poly.pdbx_strand_id
1 'polypeptide(L)'
;MKAKASAAGKRVPTGLQTKSSSALISLAVSFHFTMTKQQANWSLYNNNGESCVAIAGADYCVITSGTRMSTDYNILTCDYSKIYKLADKCVMASSGFQVDVRALQKHLAARHLIY
;
A
#
# COMPACT_ATOMS: atom_id res chain seq x y z
N MET A 1 32.93 20.16 -12.15
CA MET A 1 32.54 19.70 -13.50
C MET A 1 31.16 19.07 -13.41
N LYS A 2 30.11 19.86 -13.69
CA LYS A 2 29.21 19.79 -14.86
C LYS A 2 28.37 18.50 -14.95
N ALA A 3 27.13 18.58 -14.44
CA ALA A 3 26.01 17.82 -14.98
C ALA A 3 25.39 18.65 -16.13
N LYS A 4 25.37 18.08 -17.34
CA LYS A 4 24.73 18.65 -18.54
C LYS A 4 23.27 18.17 -18.58
N ALA A 5 22.33 19.11 -18.66
CA ALA A 5 20.96 18.85 -19.12
C ALA A 5 20.98 18.48 -20.61
N SER A 6 20.17 17.49 -21.02
CA SER A 6 20.01 17.11 -22.43
C SER A 6 18.54 17.01 -22.84
N ALA A 7 18.14 18.03 -23.59
CA ALA A 7 17.28 18.07 -24.78
C ALA A 7 16.05 17.14 -24.92
N ALA A 8 14.94 17.82 -25.25
CA ALA A 8 13.68 17.31 -25.76
C ALA A 8 13.83 16.43 -27.01
N GLY A 9 13.20 15.25 -26.97
CA GLY A 9 12.95 14.40 -28.14
C GLY A 9 11.46 14.39 -28.49
N LYS A 10 11.10 14.97 -29.63
CA LYS A 10 9.75 14.93 -30.23
C LYS A 10 9.38 13.47 -30.53
N ARG A 11 8.30 12.95 -29.95
CA ARG A 11 7.68 11.70 -30.40
C ARG A 11 6.69 11.98 -31.51
N VAL A 12 6.97 11.39 -32.66
CA VAL A 12 6.22 11.46 -33.93
C VAL A 12 4.83 10.83 -33.77
N PRO A 13 3.75 11.43 -34.32
CA PRO A 13 2.44 10.79 -34.33
C PRO A 13 2.40 9.71 -35.41
N THR A 14 2.36 8.43 -35.01
CA THR A 14 2.00 7.33 -35.91
C THR A 14 0.49 7.34 -36.11
N GLY A 15 0.02 8.17 -37.03
CA GLY A 15 -1.35 8.15 -37.51
C GLY A 15 -1.60 6.87 -38.33
N LEU A 16 -2.51 6.02 -37.86
CA LEU A 16 -3.05 4.94 -38.67
C LEU A 16 -4.10 5.55 -39.60
N GLN A 17 -3.70 5.86 -40.83
CA GLN A 17 -4.60 6.19 -41.92
C GLN A 17 -5.46 4.97 -42.27
N THR A 18 -6.77 5.04 -42.03
CA THR A 18 -7.75 4.20 -42.73
C THR A 18 -8.69 5.12 -43.50
N LYS A 19 -8.55 5.08 -44.83
CA LYS A 19 -9.46 5.73 -45.78
C LYS A 19 -10.63 4.79 -46.05
N SER A 20 -11.87 5.27 -45.92
CA SER A 20 -13.04 4.82 -46.69
C SER A 20 -14.17 5.82 -46.42
N SER A 21 -14.34 6.81 -47.29
CA SER A 21 -15.38 6.85 -48.34
C SER A 21 -16.83 6.78 -47.84
N SER A 22 -17.48 7.94 -47.99
CA SER A 22 -18.87 8.14 -48.43
C SER A 22 -20.02 7.47 -47.68
N ALA A 23 -20.70 8.31 -46.89
CA ALA A 23 -22.15 8.59 -46.91
C ALA A 23 -23.18 7.48 -46.63
N LEU A 24 -24.08 7.85 -45.71
CA LEU A 24 -25.44 7.35 -45.42
C LEU A 24 -25.55 6.17 -44.45
N ILE A 25 -25.90 6.49 -43.19
CA ILE A 25 -27.22 6.20 -42.58
C ILE A 25 -27.33 7.05 -41.32
N SER A 26 -28.33 7.94 -41.32
CA SER A 26 -28.81 8.62 -40.12
C SER A 26 -29.54 7.61 -39.25
N LEU A 27 -28.91 7.19 -38.15
CA LEU A 27 -29.60 6.73 -36.97
C LEU A 27 -28.79 7.22 -35.77
N ALA A 28 -29.20 8.37 -35.24
CA ALA A 28 -28.63 8.92 -34.02
C ALA A 28 -29.01 8.03 -32.83
N VAL A 29 -28.34 6.89 -32.68
CA VAL A 29 -28.14 6.32 -31.36
C VAL A 29 -27.09 7.21 -30.73
N SER A 30 -27.54 8.22 -29.98
CA SER A 30 -26.70 8.95 -29.06
C SER A 30 -26.14 7.94 -28.07
N PHE A 31 -25.01 7.33 -28.42
CA PHE A 31 -24.25 6.49 -27.52
C PHE A 31 -23.70 7.45 -26.48
N HIS A 32 -24.47 7.64 -25.40
CA HIS A 32 -24.04 8.33 -24.22
C HIS A 32 -22.89 7.51 -23.64
N PHE A 33 -21.66 7.85 -24.04
CA PHE A 33 -20.47 7.33 -23.41
C PHE A 33 -20.44 7.91 -22.00
N THR A 34 -21.10 7.22 -21.07
CA THR A 34 -20.91 7.46 -19.65
C THR A 34 -19.50 7.04 -19.32
N MET A 35 -18.58 8.00 -19.26
CA MET A 35 -17.38 7.85 -18.45
C MET A 35 -17.86 7.62 -17.02
N THR A 36 -17.88 6.36 -16.60
CA THR A 36 -18.03 6.03 -15.18
C THR A 36 -16.86 6.69 -14.48
N LYS A 37 -17.13 7.79 -13.78
CA LYS A 37 -16.14 8.43 -12.91
C LYS A 37 -15.72 7.35 -11.92
N GLN A 38 -14.52 6.81 -12.10
CA GLN A 38 -13.97 5.80 -11.21
C GLN A 38 -13.87 6.48 -9.85
N GLN A 39 -14.86 6.23 -8.98
CA GLN A 39 -14.83 6.80 -7.65
C GLN A 39 -13.61 6.18 -6.98
N ALA A 40 -12.67 7.03 -6.55
CA ALA A 40 -11.61 6.60 -5.69
C ALA A 40 -12.27 6.05 -4.42
N ASN A 41 -12.29 4.73 -4.27
CA ASN A 41 -12.71 4.06 -3.05
C ASN A 41 -11.61 4.28 -2.01
N TRP A 42 -11.58 5.47 -1.43
CA TRP A 42 -10.61 5.81 -0.41
C TRP A 42 -11.05 5.21 0.93
N SER A 43 -10.19 4.41 1.53
CA SER A 43 -10.35 3.89 2.89
C SER A 43 -9.25 4.48 3.76
N LEU A 44 -9.60 4.89 4.99
CA LEU A 44 -8.62 5.34 5.99
C LEU A 44 -7.77 4.19 6.54
N TYR A 45 -8.32 2.97 6.49
CA TYR A 45 -7.69 1.77 7.01
C TYR A 45 -7.12 0.91 5.89
N ASN A 46 -5.97 0.33 6.18
CA ASN A 46 -5.32 -0.65 5.33
C ASN A 46 -4.85 -1.84 6.18
N ASN A 47 -5.03 -3.07 5.68
CA ASN A 47 -4.52 -4.25 6.37
C ASN A 47 -3.16 -4.63 5.77
N ASN A 48 -2.08 -4.39 6.52
CA ASN A 48 -0.74 -4.78 6.07
C ASN A 48 -0.39 -6.25 6.29
N GLY A 49 -1.37 -7.01 6.76
CA GLY A 49 -1.39 -8.46 6.78
C GLY A 49 -0.53 -9.11 7.85
N GLU A 50 -0.33 -10.40 7.61
CA GLU A 50 0.45 -11.36 8.38
C GLU A 50 -0.08 -11.65 9.78
N SER A 51 0.63 -12.55 10.46
CA SER A 51 0.21 -13.10 11.73
C SER A 51 1.39 -13.13 12.69
N CYS A 52 1.05 -13.02 13.96
CA CYS A 52 1.96 -13.15 15.08
C CYS A 52 1.47 -14.34 15.91
N VAL A 53 2.39 -15.14 16.45
CA VAL A 53 2.08 -16.24 17.37
C VAL A 53 2.95 -16.11 18.61
N ALA A 54 2.36 -16.46 19.75
CA ALA A 54 3.01 -16.43 21.06
C ALA A 54 2.79 -17.77 21.76
N ILE A 55 3.82 -18.32 22.39
CA ILE A 55 3.75 -19.53 23.20
C ILE A 55 4.32 -19.20 24.58
N ALA A 56 3.50 -19.37 25.62
CA ALA A 56 3.92 -19.24 27.00
C ALA A 56 4.49 -20.58 27.50
N GLY A 57 5.71 -20.53 28.01
CA GLY A 57 6.32 -21.57 28.83
C GLY A 57 6.10 -21.31 30.32
N ALA A 58 6.71 -22.12 31.19
CA ALA A 58 6.60 -21.96 32.64
C ALA A 58 7.29 -20.67 33.14
N ASP A 59 8.43 -20.33 32.54
CA ASP A 59 9.32 -19.24 32.94
C ASP A 59 9.77 -18.36 31.75
N TYR A 60 9.21 -18.60 30.56
CA TYR A 60 9.53 -17.84 29.34
C TYR A 60 8.31 -17.66 28.44
N CYS A 61 8.42 -16.78 27.46
CA CYS A 61 7.45 -16.62 26.38
C CYS A 61 8.20 -16.47 25.06
N VAL A 62 7.83 -17.25 24.05
CA VAL A 62 8.37 -17.15 22.69
C VAL A 62 7.33 -16.49 21.81
N ILE A 63 7.73 -15.42 21.12
CA ILE A 63 6.89 -14.73 20.13
C ILE A 63 7.59 -14.76 18.78
N THR A 64 6.83 -15.06 17.74
CA THR A 64 7.31 -14.98 16.35
C THR A 64 6.25 -14.29 15.47
N SER A 65 6.73 -13.66 14.40
CA SER A 65 5.88 -13.01 13.41
C SER A 65 6.55 -13.08 12.05
N GLY A 66 5.76 -13.14 10.98
CA GLY A 66 6.33 -12.96 9.64
C GLY A 66 6.86 -11.53 9.42
N THR A 67 7.79 -11.38 8.49
CA THR A 67 8.49 -10.10 8.21
C THR A 67 7.96 -9.38 6.97
N ARG A 68 7.03 -10.00 6.23
CA ARG A 68 6.46 -9.38 5.03
C ARG A 68 5.46 -8.30 5.42
N MET A 69 5.45 -7.20 4.70
CA MET A 69 4.41 -6.17 4.78
C MET A 69 3.84 -6.01 3.38
N SER A 70 2.52 -6.10 3.25
CA SER A 70 1.82 -5.92 1.99
C SER A 70 0.80 -4.80 2.09
N THR A 71 0.33 -4.33 0.94
CA THR A 71 -0.90 -3.56 0.80
C THR A 71 -1.61 -4.12 -0.40
N ASP A 72 -2.86 -4.52 -0.23
CA ASP A 72 -3.64 -5.22 -1.25
C ASP A 72 -2.83 -6.40 -1.84
N TYR A 73 -2.63 -6.43 -3.15
CA TYR A 73 -1.87 -7.45 -3.87
C TYR A 73 -0.39 -7.11 -4.07
N ASN A 74 0.14 -6.09 -3.39
CA ASN A 74 1.52 -5.64 -3.53
C ASN A 74 2.34 -5.86 -2.26
N ILE A 75 3.57 -6.36 -2.41
CA ILE A 75 4.53 -6.50 -1.31
C ILE A 75 5.31 -5.20 -1.18
N LEU A 76 5.21 -4.56 -0.02
CA LEU A 76 5.95 -3.34 0.28
C LEU A 76 7.38 -3.65 0.71
N THR A 77 7.54 -4.63 1.60
CA THR A 77 8.85 -5.08 2.11
C THR A 77 8.75 -6.51 2.62
N CYS A 78 9.85 -7.26 2.55
CA CYS A 78 10.00 -8.59 3.17
C CYS A 78 10.83 -8.55 4.47
N ASP A 79 11.23 -7.35 4.90
CA ASP A 79 12.10 -7.12 6.03
C ASP A 79 11.51 -6.04 6.95
N TYR A 80 10.40 -6.39 7.61
CA TYR A 80 9.78 -5.54 8.62
C TYR A 80 9.34 -6.37 9.82
N SER A 81 9.95 -6.10 10.98
CA SER A 81 9.55 -6.72 12.25
C SER A 81 8.19 -6.20 12.72
N LYS A 82 7.28 -7.12 13.05
CA LYS A 82 6.01 -6.83 13.73
C LYS A 82 6.11 -6.91 15.25
N ILE A 83 7.30 -7.21 15.75
CA ILE A 83 7.62 -7.34 17.18
C ILE A 83 8.32 -6.05 17.63
N TYR A 84 7.80 -5.47 18.70
CA TYR A 84 8.32 -4.25 19.33
C TYR A 84 8.62 -4.52 20.81
N LYS A 85 9.83 -4.18 21.26
CA LYS A 85 10.22 -4.28 22.67
C LYS A 85 9.64 -3.10 23.43
N LEU A 86 8.74 -3.36 24.37
CA LEU A 86 8.10 -2.31 25.18
C LEU A 86 8.87 -2.06 26.49
N ALA A 87 9.36 -3.13 27.12
CA ALA A 87 10.18 -3.12 28.34
C ALA A 87 11.16 -4.30 28.34
N ASP A 88 11.97 -4.46 29.40
CA ASP A 88 12.98 -5.53 29.44
C ASP A 88 12.41 -6.95 29.42
N LYS A 89 11.23 -7.16 30.02
CA LYS A 89 10.52 -8.44 30.04
C LYS A 89 9.15 -8.40 29.33
N CYS A 90 8.93 -7.38 28.49
CA CYS A 90 7.66 -7.20 27.79
C CYS A 90 7.89 -6.83 26.32
N VAL A 91 7.30 -7.62 25.44
CA VAL A 91 7.30 -7.40 23.99
C VAL A 91 5.85 -7.38 23.49
N MET A 92 5.60 -6.53 22.50
CA MET A 92 4.32 -6.39 21.83
C MET A 92 4.47 -6.87 20.38
N ALA A 93 3.61 -7.78 19.97
CA ALA A 93 3.50 -8.19 18.57
C ALA A 93 2.13 -7.83 18.02
N SER A 94 2.07 -7.21 16.83
CA SER A 94 0.80 -6.80 16.23
C SER A 94 0.82 -6.96 14.72
N SER A 95 -0.24 -7.56 14.19
CA SER A 95 -0.59 -7.54 12.77
C SER A 95 -1.65 -6.47 12.49
N GLY A 96 -2.06 -6.31 11.23
CA GLY A 96 -3.08 -5.35 10.82
C GLY A 96 -2.51 -4.06 10.24
N PHE A 97 -3.08 -2.91 10.60
CA PHE A 97 -2.70 -1.62 10.03
C PHE A 97 -1.46 -1.04 10.71
N GLN A 98 -0.36 -0.91 9.98
CA GLN A 98 0.94 -0.56 10.57
C GLN A 98 1.00 0.87 11.13
N VAL A 99 0.19 1.79 10.60
CA VAL A 99 0.12 3.16 11.10
C VAL A 99 -0.47 3.18 12.52
N ASP A 100 -1.57 2.45 12.73
CA ASP A 100 -2.22 2.33 14.04
C ASP A 100 -1.32 1.59 15.03
N VAL A 101 -0.66 0.51 14.58
CA VAL A 101 0.31 -0.22 15.40
C VAL A 101 1.44 0.71 15.87
N ARG A 102 1.99 1.54 14.99
CA ARG A 102 3.04 2.50 15.36
C ARG A 102 2.54 3.57 16.32
N ALA A 103 1.31 4.06 16.15
CA ALA A 103 0.71 5.00 17.08
C ALA A 103 0.54 4.36 18.47
N LEU A 104 0.05 3.12 18.51
CA LEU A 104 -0.12 2.36 19.75
C LEU A 104 1.20 2.07 20.45
N GLN A 105 2.25 1.68 19.70
CA GLN A 105 3.59 1.49 20.25
C GLN A 105 4.11 2.75 20.95
N LYS A 106 3.99 3.92 20.30
CA LYS A 106 4.40 5.20 20.88
C LYS A 106 3.59 5.55 22.12
N HIS A 107 2.28 5.32 22.08
CA HIS A 107 1.40 5.57 23.22
C HIS A 107 1.77 4.69 24.41
N LEU A 108 1.96 3.39 24.20
CA LEU A 108 2.35 2.47 25.25
C LEU A 108 3.75 2.78 25.80
N ALA A 109 4.71 3.12 24.93
CA ALA A 109 6.04 3.54 25.37
C ALA A 109 5.97 4.79 26.25
N ALA A 110 5.18 5.80 25.87
CA ALA A 110 4.99 6.99 26.68
C ALA A 110 4.33 6.67 28.03
N ARG A 111 3.34 5.79 28.07
CA ARG A 111 2.68 5.37 29.33
C ARG A 111 3.60 4.54 30.21
N HIS A 112 4.45 3.69 29.65
CA HIS A 112 5.42 2.92 30.41
C HIS A 112 6.49 3.80 31.06
N LEU A 113 6.81 4.97 30.50
CA LEU A 113 7.72 5.92 31.14
C LEU A 113 7.10 6.63 32.35
N ILE A 114 5.76 6.68 32.43
CA ILE A 114 5.04 7.38 33.51
C ILE A 114 4.80 6.46 34.72
N TYR A 115 4.63 5.15 34.50
CA TYR A 115 4.30 4.15 35.53
C TYR A 115 5.30 3.00 35.55
#